data_AF-A0A963WR64-F1
#
_entry.id   AF-A0A963WR64-F1
#
_cell.length_a   1.000
_cell.length_b   1.000
_cell.length_c   1.000
_cell.angle_alpha   90.00
_cell.angle_beta   90.00
_cell.angle_gamma   90.00
#
_symmetry.space_group_name_H-M   'P 1'
#
loop_
_entity.id
_entity.type
_entity.pdbx_description
1 polymer ?
#
loop_
_entity_poly.entity_id
_entity_poly.type
_entity_poly.pdbx_seq_one_letter_code
_entity_poly.pdbx_strand_id
1 'polypeptide(L)'
;ATGGVPSALLHNIKHNKVLHERVVILTVQIADVPNVPESERCEIHDLGDGFFRAILHYGFMQETDVPLGLKQMERCGGHFDMMQTSFFLSRQTLLPSDKPGMPIWREKIFAWMLRNSATAMEFFRLPTNRVVELGSQVRI
;
A
#
# COMPACT_ATOMS: atom_id res chain seq x y z
N ALA A 1 8.03 6.60 -4.36
CA ALA A 1 9.14 6.13 -5.22
C ALA A 1 8.77 4.76 -5.76
N THR A 2 8.70 4.61 -7.08
CA THR A 2 8.33 3.34 -7.76
C THR A 2 9.49 2.35 -7.87
N GLY A 3 10.71 2.76 -7.51
CA GLY A 3 11.89 1.89 -7.39
C GLY A 3 12.17 1.56 -5.93
N GLY A 4 11.94 0.31 -5.52
CA GLY A 4 12.30 -0.19 -4.19
C GLY A 4 11.61 -1.49 -3.84
N VAL A 5 12.11 -2.14 -2.78
CA VAL A 5 11.44 -3.30 -2.15
C VAL A 5 10.65 -2.78 -0.94
N PRO A 6 9.34 -3.05 -0.83
CA PRO A 6 8.55 -2.63 0.31
C PRO A 6 9.12 -3.16 1.63
N SER A 7 9.17 -2.30 2.66
CA SER A 7 9.66 -2.70 3.98
C SER A 7 8.84 -3.82 4.61
N ALA A 8 7.53 -3.87 4.36
CA ALA A 8 6.66 -4.97 4.77
C ALA A 8 7.13 -6.34 4.26
N LEU A 9 7.59 -6.43 3.00
CA LEU A 9 8.09 -7.68 2.45
C LEU A 9 9.38 -8.12 3.16
N LEU A 10 10.32 -7.18 3.33
CA LEU A 10 11.58 -7.43 4.04
C LEU A 10 11.33 -7.87 5.49
N HIS A 11 10.37 -7.23 6.16
CA HIS A 11 10.00 -7.56 7.52
C HIS A 11 9.32 -8.94 7.62
N ASN A 12 8.41 -9.28 6.69
CA ASN A 12 7.82 -10.61 6.60
C ASN A 12 8.89 -11.69 6.43
N ILE A 13 9.86 -11.49 5.52
CA ILE A 13 10.96 -12.44 5.31
C ILE A 13 11.84 -12.54 6.57
N LYS A 14 12.17 -11.42 7.22
CA LYS A 14 13.01 -11.40 8.43
C LYS A 14 12.40 -12.20 9.59
N HIS A 15 11.09 -12.07 9.80
CA HIS A 15 10.41 -12.67 10.96
C HIS A 15 9.84 -14.05 10.65
N ASN A 16 9.10 -14.20 9.56
CA ASN A 16 8.43 -15.46 9.23
C ASN A 16 9.35 -16.41 8.47
N LYS A 17 10.40 -15.90 7.80
CA LYS A 17 11.29 -16.68 6.93
C LYS A 17 10.54 -17.45 5.83
N VAL A 18 9.40 -16.91 5.41
CA VAL A 18 8.52 -17.46 4.38
C VAL A 18 8.34 -16.42 3.28
N LEU A 19 8.40 -16.88 2.03
CA LEU A 19 8.05 -16.11 0.84
C LEU A 19 6.91 -16.85 0.13
N HIS A 20 5.91 -16.10 -0.32
CA HIS A 20 4.83 -16.68 -1.12
C HIS A 20 5.35 -16.98 -2.53
N GLU A 21 4.83 -18.03 -3.17
CA GLU A 21 5.20 -18.38 -4.56
C GLU A 21 4.88 -17.25 -5.55
N ARG A 22 3.82 -16.47 -5.27
CA ARG A 22 3.40 -15.32 -6.07
C ARG A 22 3.42 -14.06 -5.20
N VAL A 23 4.26 -13.09 -5.56
CA VAL A 23 4.43 -11.84 -4.82
C VAL A 23 4.17 -10.66 -5.75
N VAL A 24 3.22 -9.81 -5.37
CA VAL A 24 2.88 -8.60 -6.14
C VAL A 24 3.25 -7.36 -5.33
N ILE A 25 4.20 -6.59 -5.85
CA ILE A 25 4.54 -5.27 -5.34
C ILE A 25 3.56 -4.28 -5.97
N LEU A 26 2.50 -3.98 -5.22
CA LEU A 26 1.44 -3.07 -5.65
C LEU A 26 1.77 -1.63 -5.25
N THR A 27 1.67 -0.71 -6.22
CA THR A 27 1.70 0.74 -5.99
C THR A 27 0.36 1.32 -6.42
N VAL A 28 -0.26 2.14 -5.57
CA VAL A 28 -1.45 2.91 -5.95
C VAL A 28 -1.02 4.35 -6.19
N GLN A 29 -1.27 4.86 -7.40
CA GLN A 29 -0.95 6.22 -7.80
C GLN A 29 -2.23 7.00 -8.05
N ILE A 30 -2.36 8.14 -7.37
CA ILE A 30 -3.44 9.09 -7.62
C ILE A 30 -2.92 10.11 -8.63
N ALA A 31 -3.60 10.23 -9.76
CA ALA A 31 -3.29 11.16 -10.84
C ALA A 31 -4.04 12.48 -10.67
N ASP A 32 -3.47 13.58 -11.18
CA ASP A 32 -4.04 14.93 -11.12
C ASP A 32 -5.19 15.16 -12.14
N VAL A 33 -5.79 14.07 -12.63
CA VAL A 33 -6.96 14.08 -13.51
C VAL A 33 -8.18 13.53 -12.76
N PRO A 34 -9.41 13.98 -13.08
CA PRO A 34 -10.59 13.56 -12.32
C PRO A 34 -10.85 12.05 -12.44
N ASN A 35 -10.63 11.49 -13.63
CA ASN A 35 -10.81 10.07 -13.91
C ASN A 35 -9.69 9.57 -14.84
N VAL A 36 -9.08 8.43 -14.49
CA VAL A 36 -8.14 7.72 -15.37
C VAL A 36 -8.92 6.75 -16.26
N PRO A 37 -8.64 6.67 -17.58
CA PRO A 37 -9.27 5.73 -18.50
C PRO A 37 -8.86 4.28 -18.19
N GLU A 38 -9.76 3.32 -18.45
CA GLU A 38 -9.58 1.92 -18.04
C GLU A 38 -8.32 1.26 -18.62
N SER A 39 -7.92 1.65 -19.83
CA SER A 39 -6.70 1.15 -20.48
C SER A 39 -5.41 1.54 -19.76
N GLU A 40 -5.43 2.63 -19.00
CA GLU A 40 -4.26 3.17 -18.27
C GLU A 40 -4.38 2.94 -16.76
N ARG A 41 -5.46 2.32 -16.29
CA ARG A 41 -5.67 2.06 -14.86
C ARG A 41 -4.67 1.08 -14.27
N CYS A 42 -4.01 0.28 -15.10
CA CYS A 42 -3.18 -0.81 -14.65
C CYS A 42 -1.91 -0.94 -15.50
N GLU A 43 -0.77 -0.87 -14.84
CA GLU A 43 0.53 -1.23 -15.39
C GLU A 43 1.08 -2.45 -14.64
N ILE A 44 1.55 -3.45 -15.38
CA ILE A 44 2.10 -4.68 -14.80
C ILE A 44 3.46 -4.95 -15.44
N HIS A 45 4.44 -5.21 -14.58
CA HIS A 45 5.76 -5.67 -14.96
C HIS A 45 6.04 -7.02 -14.30
N ASP A 46 6.31 -8.03 -15.11
CA ASP A 46 6.85 -9.31 -14.66
C ASP A 46 8.34 -9.15 -14.36
N LEU A 47 8.74 -9.52 -13.15
CA LEU A 47 10.12 -9.46 -12.68
C LEU A 47 10.79 -10.85 -12.66
N GLY A 48 10.05 -11.92 -12.99
CA GLY A 48 10.51 -13.31 -12.90
C GLY A 48 10.33 -13.91 -11.50
N ASP A 49 10.50 -15.23 -11.40
CA ASP A 49 10.46 -16.00 -10.14
C ASP A 49 9.23 -15.75 -9.25
N GLY A 50 8.08 -15.51 -9.89
CA GLY A 50 6.81 -15.25 -9.19
C GLY A 50 6.67 -13.82 -8.65
N PHE A 51 7.60 -12.92 -8.98
CA PHE A 51 7.52 -11.50 -8.64
C PHE A 51 6.88 -10.67 -9.74
N PHE A 52 5.90 -9.88 -9.35
CA PHE A 52 5.24 -8.90 -10.21
C PHE A 52 5.28 -7.54 -9.57
N ARG A 53 5.43 -6.49 -10.37
CA ARG A 53 5.18 -5.12 -9.96
C ARG A 53 3.93 -4.63 -10.67
N ALA A 54 2.95 -4.19 -9.90
CA ALA A 54 1.70 -3.64 -10.42
C ALA A 54 1.54 -2.19 -9.96
N ILE A 55 1.12 -1.32 -10.86
CA ILE A 55 0.76 0.05 -10.56
C ILE A 55 -0.71 0.24 -10.93
N LEU A 56 -1.51 0.66 -9.95
CA LEU A 56 -2.91 1.03 -10.15
C LEU A 56 -3.03 2.54 -10.17
N HIS A 57 -3.61 3.07 -11.24
CA HIS A 57 -3.80 4.50 -11.44
C HIS A 57 -5.27 4.86 -11.20
N TYR A 58 -5.50 5.82 -10.31
CA TYR A 58 -6.82 6.38 -10.03
C TYR A 58 -6.79 7.89 -10.21
N GLY A 59 -7.86 8.47 -10.71
CA GLY A 59 -8.05 9.91 -10.72
C GLY A 59 -8.42 10.43 -9.33
N PHE A 60 -8.21 11.72 -9.08
CA PHE A 60 -8.48 12.32 -7.76
C PHE A 60 -9.95 12.30 -7.33
N MET A 61 -10.91 12.13 -8.26
CA MET A 61 -12.33 11.96 -7.95
C MET A 61 -12.79 10.50 -7.94
N GLN A 62 -11.91 9.55 -8.28
CA GLN A 62 -12.27 8.13 -8.34
C GLN A 62 -12.16 7.48 -6.97
N GLU A 63 -13.08 6.55 -6.70
CA GLU A 63 -12.93 5.67 -5.54
C GLU A 63 -11.80 4.67 -5.77
N THR A 64 -10.87 4.63 -4.80
CA THR A 64 -9.70 3.75 -4.80
C THR A 64 -10.06 2.36 -4.29
N ASP A 65 -10.81 1.59 -5.09
CA ASP A 65 -11.14 0.19 -4.79
C ASP A 65 -10.04 -0.75 -5.33
N VAL A 66 -9.08 -1.08 -4.46
CA VAL A 66 -7.95 -1.95 -4.80
C VAL A 66 -8.39 -3.39 -5.09
N PRO A 67 -9.27 -4.04 -4.30
CA PRO A 67 -9.76 -5.37 -4.63
C PRO A 67 -10.44 -5.46 -6.00
N LEU A 68 -11.23 -4.46 -6.38
CA LEU A 68 -11.85 -4.39 -7.69
C LEU A 68 -10.81 -4.24 -8.80
N GLY A 69 -9.83 -3.34 -8.60
CA GLY A 69 -8.70 -3.17 -9.53
C GLY A 69 -7.91 -4.47 -9.73
N LEU A 70 -7.64 -5.21 -8.65
CA LEU A 70 -6.95 -6.51 -8.69
C LEU A 70 -7.75 -7.58 -9.44
N LYS A 71 -9.08 -7.62 -9.27
CA LYS A 71 -9.93 -8.59 -10.01
C LYS A 71 -9.89 -8.37 -11.52
N GLN A 72 -9.74 -7.12 -11.96
CA GLN A 72 -9.64 -6.78 -13.38
C GLN A 72 -8.25 -7.09 -13.96
N MET A 73 -7.25 -7.35 -13.12
CA MET A 73 -5.91 -7.73 -13.54
C MET A 73 -5.78 -9.24 -13.75
N GLU A 74 -5.53 -9.66 -14.98
CA GLU A 74 -5.30 -11.08 -15.32
C GLU A 74 -3.81 -11.43 -15.53
N ARG A 75 -2.92 -10.43 -15.61
CA ARG A 75 -1.54 -10.59 -16.12
C ARG A 75 -0.45 -10.86 -15.08
N CYS A 76 -0.81 -11.07 -13.81
CA CYS A 76 0.15 -11.27 -12.72
C CYS A 76 0.37 -12.75 -12.36
N GLY A 77 0.32 -13.69 -13.32
CA GLY A 77 0.38 -15.13 -13.03
C GLY A 77 -0.97 -15.76 -12.65
N GLY A 78 -2.09 -15.16 -13.10
CA GLY A 78 -3.46 -15.69 -12.93
C GLY A 78 -4.41 -14.72 -12.21
N HIS A 79 -5.66 -15.15 -12.01
CA HIS A 79 -6.65 -14.35 -11.29
C HIS A 79 -6.30 -14.20 -9.80
N PHE A 80 -6.79 -13.12 -9.19
CA PHE A 80 -6.68 -12.92 -7.74
C PHE A 80 -7.98 -13.36 -7.06
N ASP A 81 -7.90 -14.40 -6.23
CA ASP A 81 -8.94 -14.67 -5.25
C ASP A 81 -8.68 -13.83 -4.01
N MET A 82 -9.55 -12.86 -3.72
CA MET A 82 -9.42 -11.97 -2.56
C MET A 82 -9.45 -12.74 -1.22
N MET A 83 -10.08 -13.92 -1.19
CA MET A 83 -10.10 -14.76 0.02
C MET A 83 -8.79 -15.50 0.24
N GLN A 84 -8.02 -15.75 -0.82
CA GLN A 84 -6.69 -16.39 -0.76
C GLN A 84 -5.53 -15.39 -0.82
N THR A 85 -5.80 -14.15 -1.23
CA THR A 85 -4.78 -13.08 -1.32
C THR A 85 -4.57 -12.44 0.04
N SER A 86 -3.31 -12.36 0.48
CA SER A 86 -2.91 -11.69 1.73
C SER A 86 -2.31 -10.32 1.41
N PHE A 87 -2.78 -9.27 2.06
CA PHE A 87 -2.31 -7.90 1.87
C PHE A 87 -1.34 -7.51 2.97
N PHE A 88 -0.11 -7.18 2.60
CA PHE A 88 0.91 -6.71 3.54
C PHE A 88 1.10 -5.21 3.39
N LEU A 89 0.68 -4.44 4.41
CA LEU A 89 0.82 -2.99 4.42
C LEU A 89 1.93 -2.59 5.37
N SER A 90 2.78 -1.66 4.93
CA SER A 90 3.74 -1.01 5.84
C SER A 90 3.05 0.20 6.45
N ARG A 91 2.83 0.19 7.76
CA ARG A 91 2.32 1.36 8.47
C ARG A 91 3.50 2.12 9.07
N GLN A 92 3.72 3.34 8.61
CA GLN A 92 4.68 4.23 9.26
C GLN A 92 3.98 4.92 10.43
N THR A 93 4.40 4.59 11.65
CA THR A 93 3.98 5.36 12.84
C THR A 93 5.01 6.45 13.05
N LEU A 94 4.57 7.69 12.86
CA LEU A 94 5.38 8.87 13.13
C LEU A 94 5.47 9.06 14.65
N LEU A 95 6.67 8.92 15.20
CA LEU A 95 6.96 9.22 16.60
C LEU A 95 7.60 10.61 16.70
N PRO A 96 7.20 11.43 17.70
CA PRO A 96 7.87 12.69 17.98
C PRO A 96 9.33 12.41 18.35
N SER A 97 10.28 13.08 17.69
CA SER A 97 11.70 13.05 18.07
C SER A 97 11.98 14.07 19.18
N ASP A 98 12.98 13.78 20.01
CA ASP A 98 13.46 14.69 21.06
C ASP A 98 14.22 15.91 20.49
N LYS A 99 14.42 15.99 19.16
CA LYS A 99 15.10 17.10 18.48
C LYS A 99 14.09 18.17 18.06
N PRO A 100 14.31 19.46 18.38
CA PRO A 100 13.33 20.51 18.11
C PRO A 100 13.24 20.80 16.61
N GLY A 101 12.23 20.24 15.95
CA GLY A 101 11.86 20.54 14.55
C GLY A 101 10.56 21.33 14.41
N MET A 102 9.64 21.21 15.38
CA MET A 102 8.31 21.83 15.36
C MET A 102 7.89 22.31 16.77
N PRO A 103 7.14 23.43 16.91
CA PRO A 103 6.54 23.78 18.19
C PRO A 103 5.59 22.69 18.72
N ILE A 104 5.69 22.35 20.01
CA ILE A 104 4.93 21.26 20.67
C ILE A 104 3.41 21.32 20.43
N TRP A 105 2.83 22.52 20.39
CA TRP A 105 1.40 22.68 20.15
C TRP A 105 1.00 22.24 18.72
N ARG A 106 1.87 22.48 17.73
CA ARG A 106 1.65 22.08 16.34
C ARG A 106 1.86 20.58 16.17
N GLU A 107 2.80 19.97 16.90
CA GLU A 107 2.96 18.52 16.98
C GLU A 107 1.70 17.85 17.53
N LYS A 108 1.10 18.40 18.60
CA LYS A 108 -0.14 17.88 19.18
C LYS A 108 -1.33 17.93 18.21
N ILE A 109 -1.50 19.05 17.50
CA ILE A 109 -2.56 19.17 16.47
C ILE A 109 -2.31 18.18 15.34
N PHE A 110 -1.07 18.09 14.83
CA PHE A 110 -0.71 17.15 13.78
C PHE A 110 -0.95 15.69 14.20
N ALA A 111 -0.53 15.31 15.40
CA ALA A 111 -0.77 13.98 15.94
C ALA A 111 -2.27 13.69 16.10
N TRP A 112 -3.07 14.68 16.50
CA TRP A 112 -4.52 14.55 16.56
C TRP A 112 -5.13 14.36 15.17
N MET A 113 -4.75 15.16 14.17
CA MET A 113 -5.22 15.01 12.79
C MET A 113 -4.84 13.64 12.21
N LEU A 114 -3.60 13.20 12.40
CA LEU A 114 -3.11 11.90 11.92
C LEU A 114 -3.83 10.72 12.56
N ARG A 115 -4.22 10.83 13.83
CA ARG A 115 -5.03 9.81 14.50
C ARG A 115 -6.47 9.73 13.98
N ASN A 116 -6.98 10.82 13.42
CA ASN A 116 -8.35 10.91 12.88
C ASN A 116 -8.41 10.74 11.35
N SER A 117 -7.27 10.63 10.66
CA SER A 117 -7.26 10.40 9.22
C SER A 117 -7.69 8.97 8.89
N ALA A 118 -8.42 8.79 7.78
CA ALA A 118 -8.77 7.47 7.27
C ALA A 118 -7.51 6.60 7.16
N THR A 119 -7.62 5.36 7.61
CA THR A 119 -6.50 4.41 7.50
C THR A 119 -6.29 4.03 6.04
N ALA A 120 -5.07 3.61 5.68
CA ALA A 120 -4.81 3.11 4.32
C ALA A 120 -5.73 1.91 3.98
N MET A 121 -6.07 1.07 4.96
CA MET A 121 -7.00 -0.04 4.78
C MET A 121 -8.40 0.42 4.34
N GLU A 122 -8.96 1.41 5.03
CA GLU A 122 -10.28 1.97 4.72
C GLU A 122 -10.26 2.71 3.39
N PHE A 123 -9.22 3.52 3.15
CA PHE A 123 -9.06 4.27 1.92
C PHE A 123 -8.94 3.37 0.68
N PHE A 124 -8.27 2.23 0.80
CA PHE A 124 -8.11 1.26 -0.29
C PHE A 124 -9.16 0.13 -0.30
N ARG A 125 -10.13 0.17 0.63
CA ARG A 125 -11.21 -0.82 0.78
C ARG A 125 -10.73 -2.27 0.91
N LEU A 126 -9.60 -2.46 1.60
CA LEU A 126 -9.01 -3.79 1.73
C LEU A 126 -9.83 -4.66 2.69
N PRO A 127 -10.01 -5.97 2.40
CA PRO A 127 -10.73 -6.87 3.28
C PRO A 127 -10.00 -7.03 4.62
N THR A 128 -10.61 -6.56 5.71
CA THR A 128 -10.00 -6.46 7.05
C THR A 128 -9.40 -7.78 7.56
N ASN A 129 -10.03 -8.91 7.26
CA ASN A 129 -9.56 -10.24 7.68
C ASN A 129 -8.35 -10.77 6.89
N ARG A 130 -7.88 -10.03 5.89
CA ARG A 130 -6.78 -10.43 4.98
C ARG A 130 -5.64 -9.42 4.95
N VAL A 131 -5.69 -8.39 5.80
CA VAL A 131 -4.64 -7.38 5.89
C VAL A 131 -3.73 -7.68 7.09
N VAL A 132 -2.43 -7.69 6.85
CA VAL A 132 -1.39 -7.71 7.86
C VAL A 132 -0.68 -6.36 7.81
N GLU A 133 -0.91 -5.54 8.83
CA GLU A 133 -0.15 -4.30 9.02
C GLU A 133 1.17 -4.59 9.73
N LEU A 134 2.28 -4.26 9.07
CA LEU A 134 3.62 -4.31 9.64
C LEU A 134 4.02 -2.89 10.01
N GLY A 135 3.91 -2.59 11.30
CA GLY A 135 4.26 -1.28 11.86
C GLY A 135 5.77 -1.06 11.88
N SER A 136 6.22 0.04 11.30
CA SER A 136 7.58 0.55 11.45
C SER A 136 7.51 1.91 12.13
N GLN A 137 8.30 2.10 13.18
CA GLN A 137 8.41 3.38 13.87
C GLN A 137 9.41 4.29 13.14
N VAL A 138 8.96 5.47 12.74
CA VAL A 138 9.80 6.50 12.10
C VAL A 138 9.80 7.73 13.01
N ARG A 139 10.98 8.21 13.40
CA ARG A 139 11.13 9.45 14.17
C ARG A 139 11.23 10.64 13.22
N ILE A 140 10.48 11.70 13.48
CA ILE A 140 10.58 13.02 12.81
C ILE A 140 11.31 13.96 13.74
#